data_AF-A0A7C9EBB2-F1
#
_entry.id   AF-A0A7C9EBB2-F1
#
_cell.length_a   1.000
_cell.length_b   1.000
_cell.length_c   1.000
_cell.angle_alpha   90.00
_cell.angle_beta   90.00
_cell.angle_gamma   90.00
#
_symmetry.space_group_name_H-M   'P 1'
#
loop_
_entity.id
_entity.type
_entity.pdbx_description
1 polymer ?
#
loop_
_entity_poly.entity_id
_entity_poly.type
_entity_poly.pdbx_seq_one_letter_code
_entity_poly.pdbx_strand_id
1 'polypeptide(L)'
;QLTFSQKVRMTTGVNIISLLSATVGLAIGMNGESLGLYTATGSSAATWGAVTGKQPLTWYKTTFDAPEGNDPLALDMGSMGKGIMWINGQSIGRYWPANLARGECEQCTYAGMFTETKCLSNCDQPSQRWYYVPRSWLIPTGNLLVVLEEWGGDPTAISLAKRTV
;
A
#
# COMPACT_ATOMS: atom_id res chain seq x y z
N GLN A 1 21.43 -6.58 6.19
CA GLN A 1 21.07 -8.01 6.15
C GLN A 1 19.91 -8.21 7.11
N LEU A 2 18.77 -8.72 6.64
CA LEU A 2 17.61 -9.03 7.49
C LEU A 2 17.77 -10.46 8.02
N THR A 3 17.74 -10.61 9.34
CA THR A 3 17.86 -11.91 10.01
C THR A 3 16.62 -12.15 10.87
N PHE A 4 15.87 -13.21 10.57
CA PHE A 4 14.79 -13.69 11.42
C PHE A 4 15.35 -14.72 12.40
N SER A 5 15.17 -14.49 13.71
CA SER A 5 15.62 -15.41 14.76
C SER A 5 14.57 -15.52 15.86
N GLN A 6 13.63 -16.45 15.68
CA GLN A 6 12.62 -16.80 16.68
C GLN A 6 12.32 -18.29 16.65
N LYS A 7 11.75 -18.82 17.74
CA LYS A 7 11.29 -20.21 17.82
C LYS A 7 10.07 -20.40 16.91
N VAL A 8 10.15 -21.37 16.00
CA VAL A 8 9.03 -21.76 15.12
C VAL A 8 8.38 -23.03 15.67
N ARG A 9 7.05 -23.11 15.64
CA ARG A 9 6.32 -24.32 16.04
C ARG A 9 6.44 -25.36 14.93
N MET A 10 7.01 -26.52 15.25
CA MET A 10 7.11 -27.68 14.35
C MET A 10 6.33 -28.86 14.93
N THR A 11 5.83 -29.72 14.06
CA THR A 11 5.16 -30.97 14.44
C THR A 11 6.03 -32.18 14.10
N THR A 12 5.74 -33.33 14.73
CA THR A 12 6.34 -34.61 14.33
C THR A 12 5.93 -34.96 12.89
N GLY A 13 6.90 -35.19 12.02
CA GLY A 13 6.70 -35.49 10.60
C GLY A 13 7.25 -34.41 9.68
N VAL A 14 6.72 -34.34 8.45
CA VAL A 14 7.13 -33.36 7.44
C VAL A 14 6.55 -31.99 7.78
N ASN A 15 7.42 -30.98 7.81
CA ASN A 15 7.04 -29.58 8.00
C ASN A 15 7.33 -28.82 6.71
N ILE A 16 6.37 -28.06 6.19
CA ILE A 16 6.55 -27.22 4.99
C ILE A 16 6.91 -25.81 5.45
N ILE A 17 8.11 -25.35 5.08
CA ILE A 17 8.58 -23.99 5.37
C ILE A 17 8.58 -23.20 4.06
N SER A 18 7.74 -22.17 3.99
CA SER A 18 7.65 -21.25 2.86
C SER A 18 8.15 -19.88 3.28
N LEU A 19 9.16 -19.35 2.59
CA LEU A 19 9.71 -18.01 2.82
C LEU A 19 9.31 -17.09 1.67
N LEU A 20 8.60 -16.01 2.00
CA LEU A 20 8.31 -14.94 1.04
C LEU A 20 9.42 -13.89 1.12
N SER A 21 10.24 -13.80 0.07
CA SER A 21 11.21 -12.72 -0.10
C SER A 21 10.59 -11.62 -0.95
N ALA A 22 10.42 -10.43 -0.40
CA ALA A 22 9.94 -9.26 -1.13
C ALA A 22 11.09 -8.30 -1.38
N THR A 23 11.53 -8.20 -2.64
CA THR A 23 12.51 -7.19 -3.06
C THR A 23 11.82 -5.87 -3.36
N VAL A 24 12.26 -4.79 -2.72
CA VAL A 24 11.88 -3.42 -3.10
C VAL A 24 12.75 -3.02 -4.30
N GLY A 25 12.44 -3.55 -5.50
CA GLY A 25 13.16 -3.16 -6.73
C GLY A 25 13.32 -4.17 -7.87
N LEU A 26 12.92 -5.44 -7.77
CA LEU A 26 12.98 -6.44 -8.88
C LEU A 26 11.81 -7.43 -8.79
N ALA A 27 11.50 -8.13 -9.89
CA ALA A 27 10.23 -8.85 -10.11
C ALA A 27 10.30 -10.38 -9.92
N ILE A 28 9.51 -10.92 -8.98
CA ILE A 28 8.82 -12.23 -9.05
C ILE A 28 7.48 -12.04 -8.30
N GLY A 29 6.36 -12.48 -8.87
CA GLY A 29 5.00 -12.11 -8.44
C GLY A 29 4.19 -13.21 -7.74
N MET A 30 3.09 -12.82 -7.13
CA MET A 30 2.14 -13.69 -6.43
C MET A 30 1.13 -14.34 -7.39
N ASN A 31 0.48 -15.44 -6.97
CA ASN A 31 -0.57 -16.10 -7.77
C ASN A 31 -1.71 -15.13 -8.18
N GLY A 32 -2.08 -14.21 -7.29
CA GLY A 32 -3.09 -13.19 -7.62
C GLY A 32 -2.61 -12.20 -8.70
N GLU A 33 -1.32 -11.94 -8.79
CA GLU A 33 -0.75 -11.13 -9.89
C GLU A 33 -0.75 -11.92 -11.20
N SER A 34 -0.41 -13.22 -11.18
CA SER A 34 -0.49 -14.06 -12.40
C SER A 34 -1.92 -14.26 -12.90
N LEU A 35 -2.91 -14.27 -12.00
CA LEU A 35 -4.33 -14.31 -12.34
C LEU A 35 -4.88 -12.93 -12.75
N GLY A 36 -4.09 -11.86 -12.64
CA GLY A 36 -4.51 -10.51 -12.96
C GLY A 36 -5.68 -10.03 -12.11
N LEU A 37 -5.73 -10.39 -10.81
CA LEU A 37 -6.85 -10.05 -9.91
C LEU A 37 -7.10 -8.54 -9.78
N TYR A 38 -6.10 -7.72 -10.11
CA TYR A 38 -6.19 -6.26 -10.18
C TYR A 38 -6.96 -5.73 -11.40
N THR A 39 -7.34 -6.60 -12.34
CA THR A 39 -8.18 -6.27 -13.49
C THR A 39 -9.63 -6.70 -13.28
N ALA A 40 -10.57 -6.03 -13.94
CA ALA A 40 -11.99 -6.42 -13.87
C ALA A 40 -12.22 -7.87 -14.31
N THR A 41 -11.60 -8.28 -15.43
CA THR A 41 -11.70 -9.63 -15.97
C THR A 41 -11.06 -10.67 -15.04
N GLY A 42 -9.82 -10.44 -14.62
CA GLY A 42 -9.08 -11.36 -13.76
C GLY A 42 -9.69 -11.51 -12.36
N SER A 43 -10.39 -10.49 -11.86
CA SER A 43 -11.10 -10.54 -10.58
C SER A 43 -12.11 -11.69 -10.49
N SER A 44 -12.64 -12.18 -11.63
CA SER A 44 -13.55 -13.33 -11.69
C SER A 44 -12.89 -14.68 -11.37
N ALA A 45 -11.56 -14.77 -11.42
CA ALA A 45 -10.81 -16.00 -11.14
C ALA A 45 -10.71 -16.33 -9.64
N ALA A 46 -11.19 -15.46 -8.75
CA ALA A 46 -11.16 -15.65 -7.31
C ALA A 46 -12.56 -15.49 -6.68
N THR A 47 -12.80 -16.24 -5.61
CA THR A 47 -13.97 -16.05 -4.75
C THR A 47 -13.68 -14.96 -3.73
N TRP A 48 -14.51 -13.91 -3.69
CA TRP A 48 -14.35 -12.78 -2.78
C TRP A 48 -15.25 -12.95 -1.57
N GLY A 49 -14.69 -12.71 -0.38
CA GLY A 49 -15.41 -12.75 0.89
C GLY A 49 -15.52 -11.38 1.56
N ALA A 50 -16.22 -11.34 2.69
CA ALA A 50 -16.23 -10.16 3.55
C ALA A 50 -14.84 -9.89 4.13
N VAL A 51 -14.55 -8.62 4.43
CA VAL A 51 -13.31 -8.21 5.11
C VAL A 51 -13.29 -8.85 6.51
N THR A 52 -12.22 -9.58 6.83
CA THR A 52 -12.07 -10.27 8.11
C THR A 52 -10.69 -10.03 8.72
N GLY A 53 -10.65 -9.29 9.82
CA GLY A 53 -9.43 -9.03 10.59
C GLY A 53 -8.31 -8.36 9.79
N LYS A 54 -7.10 -8.35 10.37
CA LYS A 54 -5.87 -7.85 9.73
C LYS A 54 -5.04 -9.04 9.28
N GLN A 55 -5.32 -9.56 8.10
CA GLN A 55 -4.64 -10.73 7.55
C GLN A 55 -3.49 -10.30 6.63
N PRO A 56 -2.30 -10.93 6.72
CA PRO A 56 -1.24 -10.75 5.74
C PRO A 56 -1.64 -11.38 4.40
N LEU A 57 -0.95 -10.98 3.32
CA LEU A 57 -1.13 -11.51 1.95
C LEU A 57 -2.59 -11.55 1.48
N THR A 58 -3.33 -10.47 1.74
CA THR A 58 -4.75 -10.38 1.44
C THR A 58 -5.02 -9.45 0.27
N TRP A 59 -5.91 -9.88 -0.62
CA TRP A 59 -6.42 -9.05 -1.72
C TRP A 59 -7.73 -8.39 -1.28
N TYR A 60 -7.80 -7.08 -1.42
CA TYR A 60 -9.01 -6.28 -1.24
C TYR A 60 -9.41 -5.66 -2.57
N LYS A 61 -10.71 -5.50 -2.77
CA LYS A 61 -11.25 -4.72 -3.87
C LYS A 61 -12.46 -3.93 -3.42
N THR A 62 -12.70 -2.81 -4.07
CA THR A 62 -13.92 -2.02 -3.94
C THR A 62 -14.19 -1.25 -5.23
N THR A 63 -15.40 -0.72 -5.35
CA THR A 63 -15.79 0.18 -6.43
C THR A 63 -16.16 1.55 -5.87
N PHE A 64 -15.81 2.62 -6.57
CA PHE A 64 -16.12 3.98 -6.13
C PHE A 64 -16.36 4.93 -7.32
N ASP A 65 -17.06 6.02 -7.05
CA ASP A 65 -17.33 7.08 -8.02
C ASP A 65 -16.25 8.17 -7.95
N ALA A 66 -15.91 8.77 -9.08
CA ALA A 66 -14.88 9.79 -9.14
C ALA A 66 -15.33 11.04 -8.36
N PRO A 67 -14.52 11.57 -7.43
CA PRO A 67 -14.86 12.82 -6.74
C PRO A 67 -14.96 13.99 -7.71
N GLU A 68 -16.00 14.81 -7.56
CA GLU A 68 -16.19 16.03 -8.36
C GLU A 68 -15.01 17.01 -8.26
N GLY A 69 -14.93 17.93 -9.21
CA GLY A 69 -13.91 18.97 -9.28
C GLY A 69 -12.60 18.53 -9.94
N ASN A 70 -11.60 19.41 -9.89
CA ASN A 70 -10.32 19.23 -10.60
C ASN A 70 -9.11 19.10 -9.65
N ASP A 71 -9.32 19.15 -8.33
CA ASP A 71 -8.25 19.09 -7.33
C ASP A 71 -7.47 17.77 -7.41
N PRO A 72 -6.13 17.75 -7.28
CA PRO A 72 -5.37 16.50 -7.27
C PRO A 72 -5.89 15.53 -6.22
N LEU A 73 -5.89 14.23 -6.55
CA LEU A 73 -6.40 13.17 -5.69
C LEU A 73 -5.26 12.32 -5.14
N ALA A 74 -5.47 11.77 -3.94
CA ALA A 74 -4.62 10.76 -3.37
C ALA A 74 -5.43 9.75 -2.53
N LEU A 75 -4.97 8.51 -2.45
CA LEU A 75 -5.44 7.54 -1.48
C LEU A 75 -4.76 7.78 -0.13
N ASP A 76 -5.53 7.97 0.92
CA ASP A 76 -5.03 7.86 2.30
C ASP A 76 -4.97 6.38 2.69
N MET A 77 -3.75 5.88 2.81
CA MET A 77 -3.47 4.49 3.18
C MET A 77 -3.01 4.36 4.63
N GLY A 78 -3.20 5.37 5.48
CA GLY A 78 -2.68 5.37 6.85
C GLY A 78 -3.13 4.20 7.73
N SER A 79 -4.23 3.53 7.38
CA SER A 79 -4.75 2.33 8.07
C SER A 79 -4.13 1.01 7.59
N MET A 80 -3.31 1.05 6.55
CA MET A 80 -2.76 -0.12 5.87
C MET A 80 -1.32 -0.42 6.31
N GLY A 81 -0.79 -1.57 5.90
CA GLY A 81 0.53 -2.06 6.25
C GLY A 81 1.56 -1.76 5.15
N LYS A 82 1.65 -2.68 4.19
CA LYS A 82 2.55 -2.62 3.03
C LYS A 82 1.93 -3.37 1.87
N GLY A 83 2.10 -2.89 0.64
CA GLY A 83 1.77 -3.68 -0.53
C GLY A 83 1.72 -2.90 -1.81
N ILE A 84 0.78 -3.27 -2.69
CA ILE A 84 0.62 -2.69 -4.03
C ILE A 84 -0.85 -2.37 -4.28
N MET A 85 -1.10 -1.33 -5.05
CA MET A 85 -2.45 -0.81 -5.34
C MET A 85 -2.64 -0.54 -6.83
N TRP A 86 -3.87 -0.74 -7.29
CA TRP A 86 -4.28 -0.53 -8.67
C TRP A 86 -5.63 0.19 -8.72
N ILE A 87 -5.78 1.09 -9.69
CA ILE A 87 -7.06 1.67 -10.08
C ILE A 87 -7.32 1.33 -11.55
N ASN A 88 -8.50 0.75 -11.82
CA ASN A 88 -8.93 0.39 -13.17
C ASN A 88 -7.89 -0.47 -13.93
N GLY A 89 -7.23 -1.40 -13.21
CA GLY A 89 -6.16 -2.25 -13.75
C GLY A 89 -4.79 -1.59 -13.88
N GLN A 90 -4.68 -0.28 -13.66
CA GLN A 90 -3.41 0.45 -13.72
C GLN A 90 -2.75 0.50 -12.35
N SER A 91 -1.46 0.14 -12.28
CA SER A 91 -0.70 0.16 -11.04
C SER A 91 -0.41 1.60 -10.61
N ILE A 92 -0.84 1.97 -9.40
CA ILE A 92 -0.47 3.24 -8.76
C ILE A 92 0.93 3.14 -8.17
N GLY A 93 1.31 1.93 -7.74
CA GLY A 93 2.62 1.64 -7.19
C GLY A 93 2.56 0.96 -5.83
N ARG A 94 3.72 0.91 -5.17
CA ARG A 94 3.88 0.33 -3.83
C ARG A 94 3.43 1.32 -2.77
N TYR A 95 2.79 0.83 -1.73
CA TYR A 95 2.55 1.58 -0.50
C TYR A 95 3.24 0.92 0.69
N TRP A 96 3.72 1.73 1.63
CA TRP A 96 4.30 1.28 2.89
C TRP A 96 4.14 2.29 4.03
N PRO A 97 2.90 2.67 4.38
CA PRO A 97 2.60 3.62 5.46
C PRO A 97 3.03 3.12 6.84
N ALA A 98 3.12 1.80 7.06
CA ALA A 98 3.66 1.25 8.31
C ALA A 98 5.18 1.50 8.49
N ASN A 99 5.90 1.88 7.42
CA ASN A 99 7.28 2.31 7.54
C ASN A 99 7.32 3.78 7.97
N LEU A 100 7.51 4.01 9.27
CA LEU A 100 7.56 5.36 9.83
C LEU A 100 8.86 6.08 9.45
N ALA A 101 8.76 7.36 9.10
CA ALA A 101 9.92 8.20 8.87
C ALA A 101 10.69 8.39 10.19
N ARG A 102 11.97 8.00 10.20
CA ARG A 102 12.87 8.19 11.34
C ARG A 102 13.91 9.25 11.00
N GLY A 103 14.18 10.13 11.95
CA GLY A 103 15.14 11.21 11.82
C GLY A 103 14.97 12.23 12.94
N GLU A 104 15.78 13.29 12.88
CA GLU A 104 15.69 14.43 13.78
C GLU A 104 14.98 15.56 13.04
N CYS A 105 13.69 15.74 13.33
CA CYS A 105 12.88 16.81 12.73
C CYS A 105 12.86 18.03 13.65
N GLU A 106 13.86 18.88 13.52
CA GLU A 106 13.95 20.15 14.25
C GLU A 106 13.38 21.32 13.45
N GLN A 107 13.02 22.40 14.15
CA GLN A 107 12.69 23.66 13.49
C GLN A 107 13.94 24.22 12.83
N CYS A 108 13.87 24.51 11.53
CA CYS A 108 15.01 24.99 10.77
C CYS A 108 14.80 26.43 10.26
N THR A 109 15.91 27.10 9.93
CA THR A 109 15.88 28.42 9.30
C THR A 109 16.60 28.40 7.96
N TYR A 110 16.24 29.34 7.07
CA TYR A 110 16.83 29.43 5.73
C TYR A 110 18.31 29.88 5.78
N ALA A 111 18.74 30.53 6.84
CA ALA A 111 20.08 31.08 6.97
C ALA A 111 21.13 29.97 7.21
N GLY A 112 22.36 30.21 6.74
CA GLY A 112 23.49 29.29 6.90
C GLY A 112 23.50 28.11 5.92
N MET A 113 24.56 27.30 5.98
CA MET A 113 24.75 26.16 5.07
C MET A 113 23.61 25.14 5.20
N PHE A 114 23.20 24.55 4.08
CA PHE A 114 22.16 23.51 4.03
C PHE A 114 22.80 22.11 4.06
N THR A 115 22.15 21.18 4.76
CA THR A 115 22.40 19.74 4.69
C THR A 115 21.06 19.03 4.47
N GLU A 116 21.10 17.82 3.92
CA GLU A 116 19.92 16.99 3.67
C GLU A 116 19.10 16.69 4.93
N THR A 117 19.71 16.78 6.10
CA THR A 117 19.07 16.57 7.41
C THR A 117 18.58 17.86 8.07
N LYS A 118 18.93 19.04 7.55
CA LYS A 118 18.71 20.33 8.23
C LYS A 118 17.23 20.66 8.46
N CYS A 119 16.37 20.30 7.51
CA CYS A 119 14.96 20.68 7.49
C CYS A 119 14.06 19.46 7.26
N LEU A 120 14.35 18.35 7.95
CA LEU A 120 13.49 17.17 7.91
C LEU A 120 12.12 17.50 8.54
N SER A 121 11.10 16.84 8.04
CA SER A 121 9.73 16.98 8.55
C SER A 121 9.05 15.62 8.58
N ASN A 122 7.87 15.57 9.22
CA ASN A 122 7.03 14.37 9.25
C ASN A 122 7.68 13.15 9.93
N CYS A 123 8.59 13.36 10.88
CA CYS A 123 9.14 12.29 11.71
C CYS A 123 8.05 11.57 12.50
N ASP A 124 8.25 10.26 12.71
CA ASP A 124 7.34 9.33 13.38
C ASP A 124 5.95 9.18 12.73
N GLN A 125 5.72 9.85 11.61
CA GLN A 125 4.56 9.62 10.74
C GLN A 125 4.90 8.56 9.68
N PRO A 126 3.89 7.97 9.01
CA PRO A 126 4.12 7.20 7.80
C PRO A 126 5.06 7.93 6.84
N SER A 127 6.14 7.27 6.41
CA SER A 127 7.09 7.83 5.42
C SER A 127 6.39 8.30 4.16
N GLN A 128 5.30 7.61 3.79
CA GLN A 128 4.31 8.08 2.86
C GLN A 128 2.92 7.60 3.27
N ARG A 129 2.01 8.54 3.55
CA ARG A 129 0.60 8.26 3.89
C ARG A 129 -0.32 8.36 2.67
N TRP A 130 -0.10 9.38 1.86
CA TRP A 130 -0.94 9.70 0.70
C TRP A 130 -0.27 9.25 -0.60
N TYR A 131 -1.02 8.53 -1.42
CA TYR A 131 -0.55 7.95 -2.68
C TYR A 131 -1.32 8.57 -3.84
N TYR A 132 -0.61 9.26 -4.73
CA TYR A 132 -1.22 10.06 -5.80
C TYR A 132 -2.08 9.21 -6.74
N VAL A 133 -3.27 9.71 -7.07
CA VAL A 133 -4.19 9.11 -8.04
C VAL A 133 -4.37 10.08 -9.21
N PRO A 134 -3.88 9.73 -10.42
CA PRO A 134 -4.11 10.54 -11.60
C PRO A 134 -5.60 10.60 -11.93
N ARG A 135 -6.18 11.81 -12.01
CA ARG A 135 -7.60 11.98 -12.38
C ARG A 135 -7.94 11.38 -13.73
N SER A 136 -7.01 11.42 -14.68
CA SER A 136 -7.18 10.85 -16.02
C SER A 136 -7.34 9.33 -16.03
N TRP A 137 -7.06 8.65 -14.91
CA TRP A 137 -7.30 7.20 -14.79
C TRP A 137 -8.70 6.87 -14.30
N LEU A 138 -9.46 7.87 -13.85
CA LEU A 138 -10.80 7.70 -13.31
C LEU A 138 -11.86 7.89 -14.39
N ILE A 139 -12.88 7.05 -14.33
CA ILE A 139 -14.16 7.21 -15.02
C ILE A 139 -15.20 7.79 -14.04
N PRO A 140 -16.32 8.37 -14.52
CA PRO A 140 -17.28 9.03 -13.63
C PRO A 140 -17.79 8.15 -12.49
N THR A 141 -18.13 6.89 -12.77
CA THR A 141 -18.66 5.94 -11.78
C THR A 141 -18.07 4.55 -11.97
N GLY A 142 -18.09 3.74 -10.90
CA GLY A 142 -17.69 2.33 -10.98
C GLY A 142 -16.19 2.09 -11.17
N ASN A 143 -15.34 2.98 -10.68
CA ASN A 143 -13.88 2.77 -10.67
C ASN A 143 -13.53 1.59 -9.78
N LEU A 144 -12.70 0.67 -10.27
CA LEU A 144 -12.22 -0.48 -9.51
C LEU A 144 -10.92 -0.12 -8.79
N LEU A 145 -10.95 -0.12 -7.45
CA LEU A 145 -9.73 -0.10 -6.62
C LEU A 145 -9.42 -1.53 -6.20
N VAL A 146 -8.20 -2.00 -6.45
CA VAL A 146 -7.69 -3.28 -5.94
C VAL A 146 -6.42 -3.01 -5.13
N VAL A 147 -6.29 -3.69 -4.00
CA VAL A 147 -5.16 -3.59 -3.09
C VAL A 147 -4.68 -4.98 -2.73
N LEU A 148 -3.38 -5.22 -2.89
CA LEU A 148 -2.69 -6.35 -2.26
C LEU A 148 -2.04 -5.83 -0.97
N GLU A 149 -2.42 -6.40 0.18
CA GLU A 149 -1.87 -6.10 1.51
C GLU A 149 -0.99 -7.25 1.98
N GLU A 150 0.30 -6.97 2.15
CA GLU A 150 1.32 -7.94 2.50
C GLU A 150 1.39 -8.19 4.01
N TRP A 151 1.17 -7.16 4.84
CA TRP A 151 1.46 -7.20 6.28
C TRP A 151 0.20 -7.33 7.14
N GLY A 152 -0.89 -6.71 6.70
CA GLY A 152 -2.17 -6.68 7.40
C GLY A 152 -2.57 -5.25 7.77
N GLY A 153 -3.68 -4.80 7.18
CA GLY A 153 -4.22 -3.45 7.32
C GLY A 153 -5.73 -3.47 7.49
N ASP A 154 -6.31 -2.33 7.86
CA ASP A 154 -7.76 -2.14 7.87
C ASP A 154 -8.22 -1.41 6.60
N PRO A 155 -8.80 -2.13 5.62
CA PRO A 155 -9.19 -1.53 4.35
C PRO A 155 -10.42 -0.62 4.47
N THR A 156 -11.18 -0.68 5.57
CA THR A 156 -12.41 0.11 5.74
C THR A 156 -12.13 1.60 5.96
N ALA A 157 -10.92 1.92 6.41
CA ALA A 157 -10.46 3.29 6.63
C ALA A 157 -9.67 3.88 5.44
N ILE A 158 -9.48 3.12 4.35
CA ILE A 158 -8.92 3.67 3.11
C ILE A 158 -9.92 4.71 2.57
N SER A 159 -9.41 5.89 2.22
CA SER A 159 -10.24 6.96 1.67
C SER A 159 -9.54 7.72 0.56
N LEU A 160 -10.32 8.37 -0.30
CA LEU A 160 -9.81 9.34 -1.27
C LEU A 160 -9.79 10.72 -0.63
N ALA A 161 -8.65 11.39 -0.75
CA ALA A 161 -8.44 12.75 -0.31
C ALA A 161 -8.23 13.68 -1.51
N LYS A 162 -8.83 14.87 -1.44
CA LYS A 162 -8.51 15.99 -2.34
C LYS A 162 -7.36 16.80 -1.74
N ARG A 163 -6.39 17.19 -2.56
CA ARG A 163 -5.33 18.10 -2.15
C ARG A 163 -5.72 19.54 -2.48
N THR A 164 -5.95 20.33 -1.44
CA THR A 164 -6.11 21.79 -1.49
C THR A 164 -4.90 22.46 -0.84
N VAL A 165 -4.50 23.63 -1.32
CA VAL A 165 -3.39 24.43 -0.78
C VAL A 165 -3.93 25.76 -0.29
#